data_AF-A0A382QUK7-F1
#
_entry.id   AF-A0A382QUK7-F1
#
_cell.length_a   1.000
_cell.length_b   1.000
_cell.length_c   1.000
_cell.angle_alpha   90.00
_cell.angle_beta   90.00
_cell.angle_gamma   90.00
#
_symmetry.space_group_name_H-M   'P 1'
#
loop_
_entity.id
_entity.type
_entity.pdbx_description
1 polymer ?
#
loop_
_entity_poly.entity_id
_entity_poly.type
_entity_poly.pdbx_seq_one_letter_code
_entity_poly.pdbx_strand_id
1 'polypeptide(L)'
;PYDWSSSCPFQSFQPQTKAELQTAVNMWIDDNDNATVTYGDINTWDVSLITNMVDLFKEKTNFSDDLSGWDVSNVTAMAEMFENAQSFNQDISSWDVSNVTSMSAMFNNAHSFNQDISSWNVSSAMNIGYLFSNAYNFNQDISNWDVSSATNMVNMFYNASALSDENKCAIHTEFSSNDNWPYDWGNYCPFQPEDRDELKDAVDEWIDDSDSANSTYGEINTWDTSLITDMSELFYDSQTFNGNISGWDVSSVTDMEAMFYDANKFNQDISDWDVSNVTNMWRIFCYAYDFNQDISDWDVSSVTDMGEMFVKAESFNGDISDWDVSNV
;
A
#
# COMPACT_ATOMS: atom_id res chain seq x y z
N PRO A 1 -6.01 -40.65 48.87
CA PRO A 1 -6.13 -39.44 48.03
C PRO A 1 -4.73 -38.98 47.64
N TYR A 2 -4.31 -39.28 46.41
CA TYR A 2 -3.07 -38.73 45.87
C TYR A 2 -3.28 -37.23 45.65
N ASP A 3 -2.41 -36.44 46.27
CA ASP A 3 -2.35 -35.00 46.16
C ASP A 3 -1.70 -34.65 44.81
N TRP A 4 -2.48 -34.04 43.92
CA TRP A 4 -2.02 -33.56 42.62
C TRP A 4 -1.60 -32.08 42.66
N SER A 5 -1.50 -31.45 43.84
CA SER A 5 -1.14 -30.03 43.95
C SER A 5 0.36 -29.74 43.86
N SER A 6 1.17 -30.70 43.39
CA SER A 6 2.61 -30.52 43.15
C SER A 6 3.01 -30.80 41.70
N SER A 7 2.16 -30.44 40.72
CA SER A 7 2.71 -30.10 39.41
C SER A 7 3.54 -28.83 39.63
N CYS A 8 4.87 -28.98 39.71
CA CYS A 8 5.80 -27.87 39.47
C CYS A 8 5.23 -27.05 38.31
N PRO A 9 5.16 -25.70 38.40
CA PRO A 9 5.07 -24.96 37.15
C PRO A 9 6.26 -25.42 36.34
N PHE A 10 6.03 -26.02 35.17
CA PHE A 10 7.11 -26.21 34.21
C PHE A 10 7.71 -24.81 34.06
N GLN A 11 8.91 -24.62 34.59
CA GLN A 11 9.63 -23.38 34.42
C GLN A 11 9.80 -23.25 32.91
N SER A 12 9.20 -22.21 32.30
CA SER A 12 9.35 -21.99 30.86
C SER A 12 10.84 -21.97 30.56
N PHE A 13 11.23 -22.65 29.48
CA PHE A 13 12.61 -22.63 29.04
C PHE A 13 13.01 -21.17 28.79
N GLN A 14 14.03 -20.70 29.53
CA GLN A 14 14.52 -19.34 29.49
C GLN A 14 16.04 -19.36 29.21
N PRO A 15 16.46 -19.37 27.94
CA PRO A 15 17.88 -19.38 27.58
C PRO A 15 18.58 -18.11 28.07
N GLN A 16 19.76 -18.26 28.64
CA GLN A 16 20.60 -17.14 29.10
C GLN A 16 21.51 -16.62 28.00
N THR A 17 21.69 -17.40 26.92
CA THR A 17 22.55 -17.05 25.78
C THR A 17 21.92 -17.46 24.46
N LYS A 18 22.32 -16.79 23.37
CA LYS A 18 21.96 -17.19 22.00
C LYS A 18 22.32 -18.67 21.74
N ALA A 19 23.46 -19.16 22.25
CA ALA A 19 23.90 -20.52 22.03
C ALA A 19 22.98 -21.57 22.67
N GLU A 20 22.43 -21.28 23.85
CA GLU A 20 21.43 -22.11 24.50
C GLU A 20 20.12 -22.13 23.70
N LEU A 21 19.64 -20.95 23.25
CA LEU A 21 18.46 -20.85 22.40
C LEU A 21 18.66 -21.61 21.07
N GLN A 22 19.81 -21.46 20.41
CA GLN A 22 20.14 -22.16 19.17
C GLN A 22 20.15 -23.68 19.35
N THR A 23 20.61 -24.17 20.51
CA THR A 23 20.59 -25.61 20.83
C THR A 23 19.17 -26.13 20.91
N ALA A 24 18.27 -25.37 21.56
CA ALA A 24 16.85 -25.72 21.64
C ALA A 24 16.17 -25.65 20.27
N VAL A 25 16.42 -24.60 19.47
CA VAL A 25 15.90 -24.48 18.10
C VAL A 25 16.37 -25.64 17.23
N ASN A 26 17.65 -26.01 17.26
CA ASN A 26 18.15 -27.15 16.48
C ASN A 26 17.46 -28.45 16.89
N MET A 27 17.29 -28.70 18.19
CA MET A 27 16.55 -29.86 18.66
C MET A 27 15.09 -29.82 18.21
N TRP A 28 14.43 -28.65 18.27
CA TRP A 28 13.04 -28.48 17.82
C TRP A 28 12.85 -28.85 16.35
N ILE A 29 13.81 -28.49 15.50
CA ILE A 29 13.78 -28.84 14.07
C ILE A 29 14.13 -30.31 13.82
N ASP A 30 15.15 -30.84 14.50
CA ASP A 30 15.68 -32.17 14.21
C ASP A 30 14.86 -33.30 14.88
N ASP A 31 14.28 -33.03 16.06
CA ASP A 31 13.53 -33.97 16.89
C ASP A 31 12.53 -33.22 17.79
N ASN A 32 11.41 -32.81 17.18
CA ASN A 32 10.37 -32.02 17.83
C ASN A 32 9.85 -32.66 19.12
N ASP A 33 9.62 -33.99 19.12
CA ASP A 33 9.11 -34.72 20.30
C ASP A 33 10.06 -34.56 21.51
N ASN A 34 11.38 -34.73 21.30
CA ASN A 34 12.35 -34.55 22.36
C ASN A 34 12.52 -33.08 22.77
N ALA A 35 12.41 -32.14 21.83
CA ALA A 35 12.43 -30.71 22.13
C ALA A 35 11.23 -30.31 23.00
N THR A 36 10.02 -30.77 22.69
CA THR A 36 8.82 -30.51 23.50
C THR A 36 8.97 -31.07 24.91
N VAL A 37 9.55 -32.25 25.08
CA VAL A 37 9.81 -32.83 26.42
C VAL A 37 10.86 -32.03 27.19
N THR A 38 11.89 -31.53 26.51
CA THR A 38 13.07 -30.89 27.13
C THR A 38 12.83 -29.41 27.43
N TYR A 39 12.24 -28.68 26.48
CA TYR A 39 12.12 -27.22 26.49
C TYR A 39 10.66 -26.73 26.51
N GLY A 40 9.69 -27.62 26.28
CA GLY A 40 8.30 -27.24 26.07
C GLY A 40 8.03 -26.82 24.61
N ASP A 41 6.79 -26.39 24.34
CA ASP A 41 6.41 -25.85 23.03
C ASP A 41 7.18 -24.57 22.72
N ILE A 42 7.64 -24.42 21.47
CA ILE A 42 8.46 -23.30 21.02
C ILE A 42 7.79 -21.94 21.27
N ASN A 43 6.46 -21.86 21.16
CA ASN A 43 5.75 -20.59 21.38
C ASN A 43 5.71 -20.16 22.86
N THR A 44 6.07 -21.05 23.79
CA THR A 44 6.09 -20.78 25.24
C THR A 44 7.48 -20.44 25.79
N TRP A 45 8.52 -20.45 24.95
CA TRP A 45 9.88 -20.16 25.40
C TRP A 45 10.03 -18.68 25.78
N ASP A 46 10.59 -18.43 26.95
CA ASP A 46 10.85 -17.07 27.43
C ASP A 46 12.21 -16.60 26.88
N VAL A 47 12.16 -15.93 25.73
CA VAL A 47 13.36 -15.39 25.04
C VAL A 47 13.72 -13.97 25.47
N SER A 48 13.08 -13.42 26.51
CA SER A 48 13.21 -12.00 26.91
C SER A 48 14.63 -11.58 27.32
N LEU A 49 15.50 -12.52 27.67
CA LEU A 49 16.91 -12.25 28.01
C LEU A 49 17.85 -12.19 26.79
N ILE A 50 17.36 -12.59 25.61
CA ILE A 50 18.18 -12.70 24.40
C ILE A 50 18.22 -11.36 23.68
N THR A 51 19.44 -10.87 23.42
CA THR A 51 19.65 -9.61 22.69
C THR A 51 20.11 -9.81 21.24
N ASN A 52 20.51 -11.03 20.87
CA ASN A 52 21.03 -11.39 19.55
C ASN A 52 20.35 -12.67 19.06
N MET A 53 19.59 -12.55 17.98
CA MET A 53 18.89 -13.63 17.29
C MET A 53 19.36 -13.80 15.84
N VAL A 54 20.56 -13.29 15.52
CA VAL A 54 21.17 -13.47 14.20
C VAL A 54 21.15 -14.95 13.83
N ASP A 55 20.87 -15.30 12.57
CA ASP A 55 20.93 -16.67 12.01
C ASP A 55 20.11 -17.80 12.69
N LEU A 56 19.21 -17.48 13.64
CA LEU A 56 18.61 -18.48 14.52
C LEU A 56 17.86 -19.63 13.79
N PHE A 57 17.11 -19.28 12.73
CA PHE A 57 16.38 -20.21 11.86
C PHE A 57 16.94 -20.23 10.43
N LYS A 58 18.19 -19.81 10.25
CA LYS A 58 18.87 -19.85 8.95
C LYS A 58 18.91 -21.27 8.39
N GLU A 59 18.59 -21.40 7.10
CA GLU A 59 18.53 -22.66 6.34
C GLU A 59 17.49 -23.68 6.82
N LYS A 60 16.60 -23.32 7.75
CA LYS A 60 15.50 -24.19 8.20
C LYS A 60 14.33 -24.12 7.21
N THR A 61 14.54 -24.67 6.01
CA THR A 61 13.67 -24.49 4.83
C THR A 61 12.18 -24.77 5.05
N ASN A 62 11.85 -25.76 5.89
CA ASN A 62 10.47 -26.17 6.18
C ASN A 62 9.90 -25.55 7.46
N PHE A 63 10.66 -24.73 8.18
CA PHE A 63 10.21 -24.16 9.45
C PHE A 63 9.10 -23.13 9.22
N SER A 64 8.01 -23.28 9.98
CA SER A 64 6.87 -22.36 9.97
C SER A 64 6.01 -22.57 11.23
N ASP A 65 6.63 -22.79 12.39
CA ASP A 65 5.90 -22.94 13.65
C ASP A 65 5.66 -21.58 14.30
N ASP A 66 4.59 -21.48 15.10
CA ASP A 66 4.15 -20.26 15.77
C ASP A 66 5.21 -19.71 16.74
N LEU A 67 5.56 -18.43 16.58
CA LEU A 67 6.48 -17.70 17.44
C LEU A 67 5.86 -16.43 18.04
N SER A 68 4.53 -16.28 17.95
CA SER A 68 3.81 -15.08 18.38
C SER A 68 3.94 -14.78 19.89
N GLY A 69 4.23 -15.81 20.70
CA GLY A 69 4.46 -15.69 22.15
C GLY A 69 5.85 -15.20 22.56
N TRP A 70 6.78 -15.02 21.63
CA TRP A 70 8.14 -14.58 21.96
C TRP A 70 8.20 -13.09 22.30
N ASP A 71 8.76 -12.78 23.47
CA ASP A 71 9.13 -11.41 23.85
C ASP A 71 10.51 -11.06 23.27
N VAL A 72 10.50 -10.37 22.13
CA VAL A 72 11.71 -9.92 21.42
C VAL A 72 12.11 -8.48 21.76
N SER A 73 11.49 -7.84 22.76
CA SER A 73 11.67 -6.39 23.01
C SER A 73 13.11 -6.00 23.38
N ASN A 74 13.93 -6.95 23.86
CA ASN A 74 15.34 -6.71 24.20
C ASN A 74 16.31 -7.05 23.05
N VAL A 75 15.81 -7.55 21.92
CA VAL A 75 16.64 -7.95 20.77
C VAL A 75 17.15 -6.70 20.05
N THR A 76 18.45 -6.69 19.75
CA THR A 76 19.12 -5.60 19.01
C THR A 76 19.65 -6.04 17.64
N ALA A 77 19.77 -7.36 17.39
CA ALA A 77 20.25 -7.92 16.14
C ALA A 77 19.45 -9.16 15.70
N MET A 78 18.87 -9.11 14.50
CA MET A 78 18.05 -10.16 13.87
C MET A 78 18.54 -10.51 12.44
N ALA A 79 19.78 -10.14 12.09
CA ALA A 79 20.31 -10.41 10.76
C ALA A 79 20.24 -11.90 10.40
N GLU A 80 19.81 -12.22 9.18
CA GLU A 80 19.72 -13.59 8.65
C GLU A 80 18.83 -14.55 9.47
N MET A 81 18.00 -14.07 10.41
CA MET A 81 17.26 -14.93 11.34
C MET A 81 16.41 -15.99 10.63
N PHE A 82 15.76 -15.65 9.50
CA PHE A 82 14.96 -16.56 8.67
C PHE A 82 15.54 -16.70 7.25
N GLU A 83 16.84 -16.45 7.07
CA GLU A 83 17.45 -16.60 5.75
C GLU A 83 17.32 -18.05 5.26
N ASN A 84 16.80 -18.26 4.04
CA ASN A 84 16.48 -19.56 3.45
C ASN A 84 15.40 -20.38 4.22
N ALA A 85 14.66 -19.79 5.16
CA ALA A 85 13.47 -20.42 5.75
C ALA A 85 12.28 -20.31 4.79
N GLN A 86 12.35 -21.03 3.67
CA GLN A 86 11.46 -20.88 2.50
C GLN A 86 9.96 -20.99 2.83
N SER A 87 9.58 -21.79 3.84
CA SER A 87 8.19 -22.03 4.25
C SER A 87 7.70 -21.10 5.36
N PHE A 88 8.56 -20.25 5.92
CA PHE A 88 8.21 -19.41 7.05
C PHE A 88 7.21 -18.32 6.63
N ASN A 89 6.06 -18.29 7.29
CA ASN A 89 5.00 -17.32 7.05
C ASN A 89 4.07 -17.18 8.28
N GLN A 90 4.65 -17.24 9.48
CA GLN A 90 3.88 -17.15 10.72
C GLN A 90 3.74 -15.71 11.19
N ASP A 91 2.59 -15.40 11.79
CA ASP A 91 2.28 -14.06 12.29
C ASP A 91 3.27 -13.65 13.39
N ILE A 92 3.97 -12.56 13.12
CA ILE A 92 4.94 -11.90 13.99
C ILE A 92 4.64 -10.40 14.10
N SER A 93 3.42 -9.99 13.76
CA SER A 93 2.97 -8.59 13.81
C SER A 93 3.00 -8.01 15.23
N SER A 94 2.96 -8.87 16.26
CA SER A 94 3.00 -8.51 17.68
C SER A 94 4.40 -8.22 18.23
N TRP A 95 5.46 -8.53 17.46
CA TRP A 95 6.83 -8.39 17.92
C TRP A 95 7.23 -6.93 18.10
N ASP A 96 7.76 -6.58 19.28
CA ASP A 96 8.38 -5.29 19.53
C ASP A 96 9.82 -5.28 19.01
N VAL A 97 10.00 -4.76 17.79
CA VAL A 97 11.31 -4.64 17.13
C VAL A 97 11.96 -3.27 17.32
N SER A 98 11.44 -2.41 18.21
CA SER A 98 11.87 -1.01 18.37
C SER A 98 13.34 -0.82 18.77
N ASN A 99 13.95 -1.85 19.37
CA ASN A 99 15.37 -1.86 19.76
C ASN A 99 16.29 -2.51 18.71
N VAL A 100 15.75 -3.06 17.63
CA VAL A 100 16.53 -3.78 16.62
C VAL A 100 17.27 -2.79 15.72
N THR A 101 18.58 -2.94 15.64
CA THR A 101 19.45 -2.07 14.82
C THR A 101 19.89 -2.73 13.51
N SER A 102 19.79 -4.06 13.40
CA SER A 102 20.21 -4.82 12.22
C SER A 102 19.23 -5.96 11.93
N MET A 103 18.54 -5.87 10.80
CA MET A 103 17.64 -6.89 10.23
C MET A 103 18.12 -7.38 8.86
N SER A 104 19.39 -7.14 8.52
CA SER A 104 19.92 -7.47 7.20
C SER A 104 19.67 -8.92 6.82
N ALA A 105 19.13 -9.15 5.62
CA ALA A 105 18.81 -10.48 5.10
C ALA A 105 17.88 -11.33 6.00
N MET A 106 17.11 -10.74 6.93
CA MET A 106 16.28 -11.50 7.86
C MET A 106 15.31 -12.44 7.15
N PHE A 107 14.67 -12.02 6.05
CA PHE A 107 13.78 -12.86 5.22
C PHE A 107 14.37 -13.16 3.83
N ASN A 108 15.69 -13.11 3.67
CA ASN A 108 16.33 -13.41 2.39
C ASN A 108 16.05 -14.88 1.99
N ASN A 109 15.48 -15.12 0.82
CA ASN A 109 14.99 -16.43 0.34
C ASN A 109 13.89 -17.07 1.23
N ALA A 110 13.17 -16.29 2.04
CA ALA A 110 11.95 -16.75 2.71
C ALA A 110 10.76 -16.67 1.72
N HIS A 111 10.73 -17.57 0.74
CA HIS A 111 9.81 -17.49 -0.41
C HIS A 111 8.34 -17.25 -0.03
N SER A 112 7.87 -17.89 1.04
CA SER A 112 6.46 -17.86 1.46
C SER A 112 6.09 -16.65 2.32
N PHE A 113 7.06 -15.88 2.80
CA PHE A 113 6.81 -14.82 3.78
C PHE A 113 5.99 -13.68 3.18
N ASN A 114 4.83 -13.42 3.77
CA ASN A 114 3.90 -12.37 3.37
C ASN A 114 2.99 -11.95 4.55
N GLN A 115 3.53 -11.92 5.77
CA GLN A 115 2.78 -11.48 6.93
C GLN A 115 2.78 -9.96 7.05
N ASP A 116 1.65 -9.40 7.47
CA ASP A 116 1.54 -7.97 7.77
C ASP A 116 2.44 -7.61 8.95
N ILE A 117 3.41 -6.74 8.67
CA ILE A 117 4.39 -6.20 9.61
C ILE A 117 4.41 -4.67 9.56
N SER A 118 3.34 -4.07 9.02
CA SER A 118 3.17 -2.61 8.92
C SER A 118 3.21 -1.92 10.29
N SER A 119 2.85 -2.64 11.37
CA SER A 119 2.84 -2.16 12.75
C SER A 119 4.22 -2.05 13.40
N TRP A 120 5.27 -2.62 12.79
CA TRP A 120 6.60 -2.64 13.38
C TRP A 120 7.22 -1.25 13.46
N ASN A 121 7.74 -0.91 14.64
CA ASN A 121 8.56 0.29 14.82
C ASN A 121 10.01 -0.02 14.42
N VAL A 122 10.43 0.42 13.22
CA VAL A 122 11.79 0.21 12.70
C VAL A 122 12.69 1.44 12.79
N SER A 123 12.30 2.49 13.53
CA SER A 123 13.03 3.76 13.63
C SER A 123 14.47 3.65 14.13
N SER A 124 14.83 2.56 14.83
CA SER A 124 16.20 2.27 15.27
C SER A 124 17.03 1.45 14.27
N ALA A 125 16.42 0.91 13.21
CA ALA A 125 17.05 -0.02 12.30
C ALA A 125 18.03 0.70 11.36
N MET A 126 19.33 0.42 11.50
CA MET A 126 20.38 1.00 10.66
C MET A 126 20.66 0.15 9.41
N ASN A 127 20.44 -1.17 9.48
CA ASN A 127 20.74 -2.09 8.39
C ASN A 127 19.55 -3.00 8.09
N ILE A 128 18.86 -2.69 6.97
CA ILE A 128 17.72 -3.43 6.42
C ILE A 128 18.01 -3.91 4.98
N GLY A 129 19.29 -3.98 4.60
CA GLY A 129 19.71 -4.49 3.29
C GLY A 129 19.34 -5.96 3.13
N TYR A 130 18.94 -6.36 1.92
CA TYR A 130 18.48 -7.71 1.57
C TYR A 130 17.28 -8.22 2.39
N LEU A 131 16.57 -7.38 3.17
CA LEU A 131 15.57 -7.82 4.14
C LEU A 131 14.54 -8.79 3.53
N PHE A 132 13.99 -8.46 2.35
CA PHE A 132 13.03 -9.26 1.59
C PHE A 132 13.58 -9.77 0.24
N SER A 133 14.91 -9.86 0.11
CA SER A 133 15.54 -10.37 -1.11
C SER A 133 15.09 -11.81 -1.39
N ASN A 134 14.54 -12.09 -2.58
CA ASN A 134 13.93 -13.37 -2.96
C ASN A 134 12.75 -13.82 -2.07
N ALA A 135 12.08 -12.92 -1.35
CA ALA A 135 10.80 -13.22 -0.70
C ALA A 135 9.67 -13.13 -1.76
N TYR A 136 9.51 -14.18 -2.56
CA TYR A 136 8.68 -14.15 -3.77
C TYR A 136 7.23 -13.76 -3.53
N ASN A 137 6.66 -14.10 -2.37
CA ASN A 137 5.27 -13.82 -2.04
C ASN A 137 5.07 -12.51 -1.26
N PHE A 138 6.13 -11.79 -0.90
CA PHE A 138 6.00 -10.57 -0.10
C PHE A 138 5.27 -9.48 -0.88
N ASN A 139 4.13 -9.05 -0.36
CA ASN A 139 3.27 -8.02 -0.93
C ASN A 139 2.49 -7.28 0.18
N GLN A 140 3.22 -6.69 1.12
CA GLN A 140 2.65 -5.91 2.22
C GLN A 140 3.01 -4.44 2.07
N ASP A 141 2.08 -3.57 2.46
CA ASP A 141 2.34 -2.15 2.62
C ASP A 141 3.13 -1.92 3.91
N ILE A 142 4.35 -1.41 3.76
CA ILE A 142 5.22 -1.02 4.88
C ILE A 142 5.63 0.46 4.80
N SER A 143 4.89 1.26 4.01
CA SER A 143 5.15 2.71 3.83
C SER A 143 5.22 3.47 5.16
N ASN A 144 4.44 3.05 6.16
CA ASN A 144 4.42 3.64 7.50
C ASN A 144 5.70 3.46 8.34
N TRP A 145 6.68 2.70 7.86
CA TRP A 145 7.94 2.50 8.55
C TRP A 145 8.82 3.76 8.53
N ASP A 146 9.23 4.24 9.70
CA ASP A 146 10.27 5.28 9.81
C ASP A 146 11.64 4.67 9.47
N VAL A 147 12.10 4.89 8.23
CA VAL A 147 13.40 4.44 7.75
C VAL A 147 14.50 5.51 7.89
N SER A 148 14.27 6.63 8.58
CA SER A 148 15.23 7.75 8.63
C SER A 148 16.61 7.39 9.21
N SER A 149 16.68 6.38 10.08
CA SER A 149 17.95 5.86 10.64
C SER A 149 18.67 4.86 9.74
N ALA A 150 18.02 4.35 8.68
CA ALA A 150 18.58 3.32 7.83
C ALA A 150 19.76 3.87 7.02
N THR A 151 20.90 3.20 7.13
CA THR A 151 22.15 3.51 6.39
C THR A 151 22.48 2.46 5.34
N ASN A 152 21.76 1.33 5.33
CA ASN A 152 21.89 0.29 4.32
C ASN A 152 20.51 -0.30 4.00
N MET A 153 20.05 -0.05 2.77
CA MET A 153 18.79 -0.55 2.20
C MET A 153 19.04 -1.33 0.90
N VAL A 154 20.29 -1.69 0.61
CA VAL A 154 20.66 -2.30 -0.69
C VAL A 154 19.91 -3.62 -0.89
N ASN A 155 19.37 -3.82 -2.10
CA ASN A 155 18.70 -5.06 -2.51
C ASN A 155 17.57 -5.53 -1.56
N MET A 156 16.98 -4.62 -0.77
CA MET A 156 15.91 -4.92 0.18
C MET A 156 14.77 -5.75 -0.45
N PHE A 157 14.37 -5.42 -1.68
CA PHE A 157 13.32 -6.08 -2.45
C PHE A 157 13.84 -6.78 -3.71
N TYR A 158 15.13 -7.15 -3.76
CA TYR A 158 15.67 -7.85 -4.92
C TYR A 158 14.89 -9.14 -5.19
N ASN A 159 14.24 -9.25 -6.36
CA ASN A 159 13.43 -10.40 -6.75
C ASN A 159 12.23 -10.71 -5.81
N ALA A 160 11.65 -9.69 -5.16
CA ALA A 160 10.36 -9.80 -4.47
C ALA A 160 9.20 -9.66 -5.49
N SER A 161 8.97 -10.72 -6.27
CA SER A 161 8.15 -10.67 -7.49
C SER A 161 6.65 -10.38 -7.28
N ALA A 162 6.10 -10.63 -6.09
CA ALA A 162 4.68 -10.38 -5.79
C ALA A 162 4.39 -8.95 -5.32
N LEU A 163 5.40 -8.12 -5.05
CA LEU A 163 5.20 -6.75 -4.60
C LEU A 163 4.48 -5.94 -5.68
N SER A 164 3.24 -5.53 -5.39
CA SER A 164 2.36 -4.79 -6.29
C SER A 164 2.91 -3.39 -6.60
N ASP A 165 2.46 -2.81 -7.71
CA ASP A 165 2.84 -1.45 -8.08
C ASP A 165 2.29 -0.41 -7.09
N GLU A 166 1.11 -0.67 -6.51
CA GLU A 166 0.54 0.09 -5.38
C GLU A 166 1.48 0.11 -4.17
N ASN A 167 1.95 -1.06 -3.70
CA ASN A 167 2.88 -1.13 -2.58
C ASN A 167 4.24 -0.53 -2.93
N LYS A 168 4.72 -0.69 -4.17
CA LYS A 168 5.96 -0.01 -4.61
C LYS A 168 5.81 1.50 -4.56
N CYS A 169 4.68 2.04 -5.01
CA CYS A 169 4.42 3.46 -4.96
C CYS A 169 4.36 3.95 -3.51
N ALA A 170 3.53 3.35 -2.66
CA ALA A 170 3.39 3.73 -1.26
C ALA A 170 4.75 3.72 -0.52
N ILE A 171 5.53 2.66 -0.71
CA ILE A 171 6.88 2.55 -0.13
C ILE A 171 7.81 3.62 -0.71
N HIS A 172 7.77 3.87 -2.02
CA HIS A 172 8.62 4.87 -2.66
C HIS A 172 8.34 6.28 -2.14
N THR A 173 7.06 6.66 -2.01
CA THR A 173 6.64 7.97 -1.51
C THR A 173 7.26 8.29 -0.16
N GLU A 174 7.24 7.33 0.77
CA GLU A 174 7.78 7.54 2.12
C GLU A 174 9.31 7.35 2.19
N PHE A 175 9.84 6.29 1.56
CA PHE A 175 11.23 5.89 1.76
C PHE A 175 12.22 6.68 0.88
N SER A 176 11.76 7.29 -0.22
CA SER A 176 12.62 8.06 -1.14
C SER A 176 13.27 9.29 -0.50
N SER A 177 12.75 9.74 0.64
CA SER A 177 13.36 10.80 1.46
C SER A 177 14.68 10.38 2.12
N ASN A 178 14.97 9.08 2.25
CA ASN A 178 16.23 8.57 2.76
C ASN A 178 17.28 8.48 1.63
N ASP A 179 18.42 9.15 1.80
CA ASP A 179 19.56 9.15 0.85
C ASP A 179 20.09 7.75 0.46
N ASN A 180 19.80 6.71 1.25
CA ASN A 180 20.22 5.33 1.00
C ASN A 180 19.17 4.49 0.24
N TRP A 181 18.02 5.07 -0.11
CA TRP A 181 16.98 4.40 -0.89
C TRP A 181 17.47 4.12 -2.33
N PRO A 182 17.59 2.84 -2.76
CA PRO A 182 18.25 2.51 -4.02
C PRO A 182 17.28 2.31 -5.20
N TYR A 183 15.98 2.47 -5.01
CA TYR A 183 14.97 2.15 -6.01
C TYR A 183 14.37 3.40 -6.65
N ASP A 184 14.36 3.44 -7.98
CA ASP A 184 13.62 4.43 -8.74
C ASP A 184 12.24 3.86 -9.08
N TRP A 185 11.31 4.03 -8.14
CA TRP A 185 9.96 3.46 -8.20
C TRP A 185 8.89 4.52 -8.46
N GLY A 186 9.28 5.77 -8.74
CA GLY A 186 8.34 6.85 -9.05
C GLY A 186 7.40 6.51 -10.21
N ASN A 187 7.88 5.76 -11.20
CA ASN A 187 7.08 5.33 -12.35
C ASN A 187 6.00 4.28 -12.03
N TYR A 188 6.00 3.69 -10.82
CA TYR A 188 4.91 2.83 -10.37
C TYR A 188 3.80 3.62 -9.68
N CYS A 189 4.06 4.89 -9.34
CA CYS A 189 3.03 5.77 -8.83
C CYS A 189 2.15 6.26 -9.99
N PRO A 190 0.83 6.27 -9.81
CA PRO A 190 -0.05 7.03 -10.69
C PRO A 190 0.46 8.46 -10.86
N PHE A 191 0.29 9.00 -12.06
CA PHE A 191 0.44 10.44 -12.27
C PHE A 191 -0.55 11.18 -11.35
N GLN A 192 -0.01 12.02 -10.47
CA GLN A 192 -0.77 12.84 -9.53
C GLN A 192 -0.44 14.31 -9.80
N PRO A 193 -1.27 15.03 -10.59
CA PRO A 193 -1.04 16.44 -10.86
C PRO A 193 -1.20 17.27 -9.58
N GLU A 194 -0.29 18.23 -9.36
CA GLU A 194 -0.33 19.13 -8.21
C GLU A 194 -1.34 20.28 -8.39
N ASP A 195 -1.67 20.60 -9.64
CA ASP A 195 -2.60 21.67 -10.00
C ASP A 195 -3.37 21.41 -11.31
N ARG A 196 -4.34 22.29 -11.58
CA ARG A 196 -5.18 22.22 -12.79
C ARG A 196 -4.35 22.29 -14.07
N ASP A 197 -3.30 23.12 -14.11
CA ASP A 197 -2.55 23.34 -15.35
C ASP A 197 -1.74 22.08 -15.70
N GLU A 198 -1.16 21.41 -14.70
CA GLU A 198 -0.49 20.11 -14.90
C GLU A 198 -1.47 19.03 -15.37
N LEU A 199 -2.67 18.95 -14.77
CA LEU A 199 -3.72 18.04 -15.24
C LEU A 199 -4.14 18.39 -16.68
N LYS A 200 -4.28 19.68 -17.01
CA LYS A 200 -4.69 20.14 -18.34
C LYS A 200 -3.64 19.79 -19.40
N ASP A 201 -2.36 19.98 -19.11
CA ASP A 201 -1.26 19.61 -20.01
C ASP A 201 -1.27 18.09 -20.30
N ALA A 202 -1.50 17.25 -19.27
CA ALA A 202 -1.63 15.81 -19.45
C ALA A 202 -2.87 15.41 -20.27
N VAL A 203 -4.02 16.04 -20.01
CA VAL A 203 -5.27 15.85 -20.78
C VAL A 203 -5.07 16.25 -22.24
N ASP A 204 -4.43 17.39 -22.51
CA ASP A 204 -4.17 17.86 -23.87
C ASP A 204 -3.24 16.91 -24.64
N GLU A 205 -2.18 16.42 -24.00
CA GLU A 205 -1.32 15.38 -24.59
C GLU A 205 -2.11 14.10 -24.87
N TRP A 206 -3.02 13.69 -23.96
CA TRP A 206 -3.85 12.50 -24.17
C TRP A 206 -4.81 12.64 -25.36
N ILE A 207 -5.36 13.85 -25.55
CA ILE A 207 -6.26 14.15 -26.68
C ILE A 207 -5.49 14.20 -28.01
N ASP A 208 -4.26 14.72 -28.02
CA ASP A 208 -3.41 14.82 -29.22
C ASP A 208 -2.76 13.48 -29.61
N ASP A 209 -2.13 12.81 -28.65
CA ASP A 209 -1.45 11.51 -28.82
C ASP A 209 -1.52 10.66 -27.54
N SER A 210 -2.56 9.82 -27.45
CA SER A 210 -2.76 8.93 -26.30
C SER A 210 -1.61 7.93 -26.07
N ASP A 211 -0.86 7.55 -27.11
CA ASP A 211 0.28 6.63 -26.94
C ASP A 211 1.45 7.37 -26.25
N SER A 212 1.68 8.63 -26.61
CA SER A 212 2.66 9.52 -25.97
C SER A 212 2.28 9.83 -24.52
N ALA A 213 1.01 10.21 -24.29
CA ALA A 213 0.49 10.47 -22.95
C ALA A 213 0.60 9.24 -22.04
N ASN A 214 0.22 8.06 -22.54
CA ASN A 214 0.31 6.82 -21.77
C ASN A 214 1.76 6.47 -21.39
N SER A 215 2.73 6.79 -22.25
CA SER A 215 4.15 6.59 -21.93
C SER A 215 4.68 7.57 -20.87
N THR A 216 4.00 8.71 -20.66
CA THR A 216 4.48 9.80 -19.79
C THR A 216 3.72 9.83 -18.46
N TYR A 217 2.40 9.68 -18.51
CA TYR A 217 1.48 9.83 -17.38
C TYR A 217 0.76 8.53 -17.02
N GLY A 218 0.93 7.46 -17.80
CA GLY A 218 0.14 6.23 -17.66
C GLY A 218 -1.28 6.36 -18.24
N GLU A 219 -2.09 5.31 -18.06
CA GLU A 219 -3.46 5.29 -18.60
C GLU A 219 -4.33 6.34 -17.90
N ILE A 220 -5.10 7.12 -18.67
CA ILE A 220 -5.87 8.26 -18.16
C ILE A 220 -6.81 7.92 -16.99
N ASN A 221 -7.40 6.72 -16.97
CA ASN A 221 -8.29 6.26 -15.90
C ASN A 221 -7.56 5.91 -14.60
N THR A 222 -6.23 5.94 -14.59
CA THR A 222 -5.41 5.62 -13.42
C THR A 222 -4.83 6.86 -12.75
N TRP A 223 -4.95 8.05 -13.34
CA TRP A 223 -4.42 9.29 -12.78
C TRP A 223 -5.09 9.62 -11.43
N ASP A 224 -4.26 9.99 -10.45
CA ASP A 224 -4.73 10.39 -9.12
C ASP A 224 -5.06 11.88 -9.11
N THR A 225 -6.33 12.22 -9.30
CA THR A 225 -6.81 13.61 -9.32
C THR A 225 -7.20 14.16 -7.95
N SER A 226 -6.91 13.45 -6.85
CA SER A 226 -7.41 13.77 -5.49
C SER A 226 -6.98 15.14 -4.95
N LEU A 227 -5.89 15.71 -5.48
CA LEU A 227 -5.39 17.05 -5.12
C LEU A 227 -6.08 18.20 -5.88
N ILE A 228 -6.82 17.89 -6.94
CA ILE A 228 -7.37 18.90 -7.85
C ILE A 228 -8.69 19.45 -7.31
N THR A 229 -8.78 20.79 -7.25
CA THR A 229 -9.98 21.51 -6.78
C THR A 229 -10.73 22.26 -7.89
N ASP A 230 -10.10 22.40 -9.06
CA ASP A 230 -10.60 23.09 -10.25
C ASP A 230 -10.36 22.19 -11.47
N MET A 231 -11.47 21.76 -12.09
CA MET A 231 -11.50 20.95 -13.31
C MET A 231 -12.15 21.73 -14.47
N SER A 232 -12.21 23.05 -14.38
CA SER A 232 -12.80 23.90 -15.41
C SER A 232 -12.14 23.67 -16.77
N GLU A 233 -12.93 23.62 -17.84
CA GLU A 233 -12.49 23.55 -19.24
C GLU A 233 -11.51 22.40 -19.60
N LEU A 234 -11.36 21.35 -18.77
CA LEU A 234 -10.36 20.28 -19.02
C LEU A 234 -10.51 19.63 -20.40
N PHE A 235 -11.75 19.36 -20.84
CA PHE A 235 -12.07 18.77 -22.14
C PHE A 235 -12.82 19.76 -23.07
N TYR A 236 -12.60 21.07 -22.89
CA TYR A 236 -13.21 22.10 -23.73
C TYR A 236 -12.89 21.88 -25.23
N ASP A 237 -13.91 21.87 -26.10
CA ASP A 237 -13.81 21.62 -27.55
C ASP A 237 -13.16 20.28 -27.93
N SER A 238 -13.14 19.32 -27.01
CA SER A 238 -12.59 17.98 -27.23
C SER A 238 -13.60 17.06 -27.92
N GLN A 239 -14.00 17.43 -29.14
CA GLN A 239 -15.18 16.88 -29.83
C GLN A 239 -15.17 15.34 -29.99
N THR A 240 -14.00 14.72 -30.05
CA THR A 240 -13.84 13.26 -30.22
C THR A 240 -13.52 12.52 -28.92
N PHE A 241 -13.30 13.23 -27.82
CA PHE A 241 -12.92 12.61 -26.56
C PHE A 241 -14.08 11.76 -26.00
N ASN A 242 -13.74 10.53 -25.64
CA ASN A 242 -14.62 9.60 -24.95
C ASN A 242 -13.79 8.56 -24.16
N GLY A 243 -12.65 8.99 -23.63
CA GLY A 243 -11.74 8.15 -22.85
C GLY A 243 -12.32 7.87 -21.46
N ASN A 244 -12.10 6.66 -20.93
CA ASN A 244 -12.60 6.30 -19.60
C ASN A 244 -11.90 7.14 -18.52
N ILE A 245 -12.69 7.85 -17.71
CA ILE A 245 -12.23 8.66 -16.57
C ILE A 245 -13.01 8.34 -15.30
N SER A 246 -13.67 7.18 -15.26
CA SER A 246 -14.47 6.76 -14.10
C SER A 246 -13.64 6.58 -12.82
N GLY A 247 -12.31 6.42 -12.95
CA GLY A 247 -11.39 6.24 -11.84
C GLY A 247 -10.88 7.54 -11.20
N TRP A 248 -11.24 8.71 -11.73
CA TRP A 248 -10.81 9.99 -11.17
C TRP A 248 -11.48 10.27 -9.83
N ASP A 249 -10.69 10.66 -8.83
CA ASP A 249 -11.19 11.19 -7.56
C ASP A 249 -11.53 12.68 -7.74
N VAL A 250 -12.82 13.00 -7.71
CA VAL A 250 -13.34 14.38 -7.81
C VAL A 250 -13.87 14.91 -6.50
N SER A 251 -13.67 14.20 -5.38
CA SER A 251 -14.25 14.55 -4.07
C SER A 251 -13.74 15.89 -3.52
N SER A 252 -12.57 16.36 -3.98
CA SER A 252 -12.01 17.67 -3.63
C SER A 252 -12.45 18.81 -4.56
N VAL A 253 -13.11 18.50 -5.68
CA VAL A 253 -13.39 19.47 -6.74
C VAL A 253 -14.50 20.43 -6.34
N THR A 254 -14.27 21.72 -6.58
CA THR A 254 -15.22 22.81 -6.29
C THR A 254 -15.71 23.53 -7.56
N ASP A 255 -14.94 23.45 -8.65
CA ASP A 255 -15.25 24.07 -9.93
C ASP A 255 -15.13 23.05 -11.08
N MET A 256 -16.22 22.84 -11.82
CA MET A 256 -16.30 22.01 -13.03
C MET A 256 -16.81 22.80 -14.25
N GLU A 257 -16.64 24.13 -14.23
CA GLU A 257 -17.09 25.03 -15.29
C GLU A 257 -16.65 24.56 -16.66
N ALA A 258 -17.61 24.34 -17.56
CA ALA A 258 -17.38 24.00 -18.96
C ALA A 258 -16.44 22.79 -19.19
N MET A 259 -16.31 21.88 -18.21
CA MET A 259 -15.36 20.75 -18.27
C MET A 259 -15.52 19.91 -19.54
N PHE A 260 -16.76 19.64 -20.00
CA PHE A 260 -17.06 18.92 -21.25
C PHE A 260 -17.78 19.79 -22.29
N TYR A 261 -17.55 21.11 -22.28
CA TYR A 261 -18.15 22.00 -23.28
C TYR A 261 -17.70 21.61 -24.70
N ASP A 262 -18.66 21.34 -25.59
CA ASP A 262 -18.43 20.89 -26.99
C ASP A 262 -17.64 19.55 -27.09
N ALA A 263 -17.60 18.75 -26.01
CA ALA A 263 -17.10 17.38 -26.03
C ALA A 263 -18.14 16.42 -26.63
N ASN A 264 -18.42 16.59 -27.93
CA ASN A 264 -19.55 16.00 -28.65
C ASN A 264 -19.73 14.49 -28.48
N LYS A 265 -18.63 13.74 -28.31
CA LYS A 265 -18.61 12.27 -28.18
C LYS A 265 -18.52 11.74 -26.76
N PHE A 266 -18.39 12.60 -25.76
CA PHE A 266 -18.24 12.16 -24.39
C PHE A 266 -19.53 11.51 -23.88
N ASN A 267 -19.41 10.26 -23.43
CA ASN A 267 -20.50 9.46 -22.88
C ASN A 267 -19.98 8.33 -21.98
N GLN A 268 -18.91 8.58 -21.23
CA GLN A 268 -18.37 7.62 -20.27
C GLN A 268 -19.08 7.71 -18.92
N ASP A 269 -19.15 6.56 -18.24
CA ASP A 269 -19.77 6.45 -16.92
C ASP A 269 -19.00 7.26 -15.88
N ILE A 270 -19.73 8.17 -15.23
CA ILE A 270 -19.27 9.07 -14.17
C ILE A 270 -20.28 9.08 -13.01
N SER A 271 -21.11 8.04 -12.92
CA SER A 271 -22.15 7.91 -11.88
C SER A 271 -21.57 7.87 -10.47
N ASP A 272 -20.39 7.24 -10.31
CA ASP A 272 -19.69 7.06 -9.04
C ASP A 272 -18.92 8.31 -8.55
N TRP A 273 -18.94 9.41 -9.31
CA TRP A 273 -18.23 10.63 -8.92
C TRP A 273 -18.87 11.32 -7.72
N ASP A 274 -18.07 11.57 -6.67
CA ASP A 274 -18.48 12.38 -5.52
C ASP A 274 -18.40 13.88 -5.84
N VAL A 275 -19.51 14.45 -6.32
CA VAL A 275 -19.63 15.87 -6.66
C VAL A 275 -20.14 16.75 -5.50
N SER A 276 -20.19 16.23 -4.26
CA SER A 276 -20.82 16.92 -3.12
C SER A 276 -20.15 18.24 -2.73
N ASN A 277 -18.88 18.45 -3.11
CA ASN A 277 -18.14 19.69 -2.88
C ASN A 277 -18.18 20.67 -4.06
N VAL A 278 -18.77 20.29 -5.20
CA VAL A 278 -18.82 21.13 -6.41
C VAL A 278 -19.81 22.28 -6.21
N THR A 279 -19.35 23.49 -6.49
CA THR A 279 -20.14 24.73 -6.36
C THR A 279 -20.47 25.38 -7.70
N ASN A 280 -19.67 25.11 -8.74
CA ASN A 280 -19.83 25.63 -10.10
C ASN A 280 -19.91 24.47 -11.11
N MET A 281 -21.06 24.31 -11.75
CA MET A 281 -21.32 23.37 -12.84
C MET A 281 -21.76 24.12 -14.12
N TRP A 282 -21.44 25.41 -14.24
CA TRP A 282 -21.82 26.20 -15.41
C TRP A 282 -21.32 25.51 -16.68
N ARG A 283 -22.22 25.20 -17.62
CA ARG A 283 -21.92 24.61 -18.93
C ARG A 283 -21.22 23.24 -18.95
N ILE A 284 -21.16 22.48 -17.86
CA ILE A 284 -20.37 21.23 -17.81
C ILE A 284 -20.66 20.27 -18.99
N PHE A 285 -21.91 20.08 -19.42
CA PHE A 285 -22.30 19.25 -20.58
C PHE A 285 -22.88 20.04 -21.76
N CYS A 286 -22.61 21.35 -21.84
CA CYS A 286 -23.12 22.17 -22.92
C CYS A 286 -22.51 21.71 -24.26
N TYR A 287 -23.34 21.40 -25.26
CA TYR A 287 -22.95 20.78 -26.53
C TYR A 287 -22.40 19.34 -26.45
N ALA A 288 -22.46 18.65 -25.31
CA ALA A 288 -22.11 17.22 -25.23
C ALA A 288 -23.23 16.35 -25.86
N TYR A 289 -23.30 16.26 -27.20
CA TYR A 289 -24.44 15.67 -27.91
C TYR A 289 -24.74 14.21 -27.55
N ASP A 290 -23.70 13.39 -27.34
CA ASP A 290 -23.84 11.95 -27.10
C ASP A 290 -23.99 11.60 -25.61
N PHE A 291 -23.83 12.55 -24.68
CA PHE A 291 -23.87 12.28 -23.24
C PHE A 291 -25.27 11.84 -22.77
N ASN A 292 -25.35 10.66 -22.16
CA ASN A 292 -26.59 10.10 -21.61
C ASN A 292 -26.33 9.06 -20.50
N GLN A 293 -25.40 9.35 -19.59
CA GLN A 293 -25.13 8.49 -18.43
C GLN A 293 -26.04 8.83 -17.25
N ASP A 294 -26.16 7.87 -16.33
CA ASP A 294 -26.92 8.06 -15.09
C ASP A 294 -26.11 8.92 -14.12
N ILE A 295 -26.70 10.03 -13.71
CA ILE A 295 -26.15 10.99 -12.75
C ILE A 295 -27.21 11.33 -11.69
N SER A 296 -28.22 10.47 -11.54
CA SER A 296 -29.33 10.69 -10.61
C SER A 296 -28.88 10.70 -9.15
N ASP A 297 -27.83 9.94 -8.82
CA ASP A 297 -27.27 9.81 -7.47
C ASP A 297 -26.28 10.94 -7.08
N TRP A 298 -25.98 11.88 -8.00
CA TRP A 298 -25.09 13.01 -7.70
C TRP A 298 -25.67 13.93 -6.62
N ASP A 299 -24.90 14.17 -5.55
CA ASP A 299 -25.22 15.20 -4.56
C ASP A 299 -24.84 16.59 -5.07
N VAL A 300 -25.81 17.27 -5.68
CA VAL A 300 -25.64 18.64 -6.21
C VAL A 300 -26.02 19.73 -5.20
N SER A 301 -26.23 19.38 -3.92
CA SER A 301 -26.76 20.33 -2.91
C SER A 301 -25.84 21.51 -2.64
N SER A 302 -24.54 21.42 -2.94
CA SER A 302 -23.56 22.51 -2.82
C SER A 302 -23.49 23.42 -4.05
N VAL A 303 -24.13 23.06 -5.17
CA VAL A 303 -24.03 23.80 -6.44
C VAL A 303 -24.77 25.14 -6.35
N THR A 304 -24.10 26.20 -6.80
CA THR A 304 -24.65 27.58 -6.83
C THR A 304 -24.77 28.15 -8.25
N ASP A 305 -24.06 27.57 -9.23
CA ASP A 305 -24.25 27.87 -10.64
C ASP A 305 -24.38 26.57 -11.46
N MET A 306 -25.53 26.40 -12.09
CA MET A 306 -25.85 25.26 -12.98
C MET A 306 -26.31 25.78 -14.36
N GLY A 307 -25.98 27.03 -14.69
CA GLY A 307 -26.40 27.68 -15.91
C GLY A 307 -25.94 26.92 -17.15
N GLU A 308 -26.85 26.75 -18.12
CA GLU A 308 -26.56 26.13 -19.41
C GLU A 308 -26.00 24.69 -19.37
N MET A 309 -26.04 23.99 -18.21
CA MET A 309 -25.47 22.66 -18.00
C MET A 309 -25.74 21.66 -19.12
N PHE A 310 -27.00 21.58 -19.60
CA PHE A 310 -27.43 20.66 -20.67
C PHE A 310 -27.88 21.35 -21.96
N VAL A 311 -27.49 22.62 -22.18
CA VAL A 311 -27.81 23.27 -23.45
C VAL A 311 -27.17 22.46 -24.58
N LYS A 312 -27.99 21.99 -25.53
CA LYS A 312 -27.54 21.18 -26.67
C LYS A 312 -26.97 19.78 -26.33
N ALA A 313 -27.14 19.28 -25.11
CA ALA A 313 -26.96 17.86 -24.81
C ALA A 313 -28.14 17.04 -25.36
N GLU A 314 -28.17 16.79 -26.67
CA GLU A 314 -29.35 16.28 -27.39
C GLU A 314 -29.77 14.86 -26.99
N SER A 315 -28.84 14.02 -26.55
CA SER A 315 -29.12 12.64 -26.11
C SER A 315 -29.60 12.55 -24.66
N PHE A 316 -29.29 13.55 -23.83
CA PHE A 316 -29.51 13.46 -22.39
C PHE A 316 -31.00 13.37 -22.04
N ASN A 317 -31.37 12.29 -21.36
CA ASN A 317 -32.72 12.03 -20.88
C ASN A 317 -32.78 11.45 -19.45
N GLY A 318 -31.69 11.63 -18.68
CA GLY A 318 -31.57 11.13 -17.32
C GLY A 318 -32.60 11.72 -16.36
N ASP A 319 -32.97 10.93 -15.33
CA ASP A 319 -33.82 11.41 -14.25
C ASP A 319 -33.00 12.21 -13.25
N ILE A 320 -33.35 13.48 -13.09
CA ILE A 320 -32.71 14.43 -12.15
C ILE A 320 -33.74 15.01 -11.18
N SER A 321 -34.87 14.32 -11.00
CA SER A 321 -35.97 14.85 -10.18
C SER A 321 -35.67 14.86 -8.67
N ASP A 322 -34.69 14.07 -8.23
CA ASP A 322 -34.26 13.98 -6.82
C ASP A 322 -33.13 14.97 -6.46
N TRP A 323 -32.60 15.73 -7.43
CA TRP A 323 -31.56 16.73 -7.19
C TRP A 323 -32.04 17.88 -6.30
N ASP A 324 -31.30 18.17 -5.23
CA ASP A 324 -31.52 19.37 -4.41
C ASP A 324 -30.87 20.60 -5.07
N VAL A 325 -31.67 21.32 -5.87
CA VAL A 325 -31.26 22.56 -6.55
C VAL A 325 -31.62 23.83 -5.76
N SER A 326 -31.80 23.74 -4.44
CA SER A 326 -32.26 24.88 -3.63
C SER A 326 -31.25 26.03 -3.50
N ASN A 327 -29.98 25.78 -3.82
CA ASN A 327 -28.88 26.76 -3.80
C ASN A 327 -28.58 27.41 -5.17
N VAL A 328 -29.26 26.97 -6.24
CA VAL A 328 -29.11 27.46 -7.63
C VAL A 328 -30.06 28.62 -7.93
#